data_AF-A0A7C5CBG2-F1
#
_entry.id   AF-A0A7C5CBG2-F1
#
_cell.length_a   1.000
_cell.length_b   1.000
_cell.length_c   1.000
_cell.angle_alpha   90.00
_cell.angle_beta   90.00
_cell.angle_gamma   90.00
#
_symmetry.space_group_name_H-M   'P 1'
#
loop_
_entity.id
_entity.type
_entity.pdbx_description
1 polymer ?
#
loop_
_entity_poly.entity_id
_entity_poly.type
_entity_poly.pdbx_seq_one_letter_code
_entity_poly.pdbx_strand_id
1 'polypeptide(L)'
;MSAKIFIDGEAGTTGLQIRDRLATRSDLELLSIPENLRKDLGARAALLNEADVAILCLPDEAARQSVALIENDTTRVIDASTAFRTAPGWVYGFPEMDKGQGQKIAEAKRVANPGCYPQGPIIM
;
A
#
# COMPACT_ATOMS: atom_id res chain seq x y z
N MET A 1 2.74 13.58 15.67
CA MET A 1 2.53 13.78 14.22
C MET A 1 1.63 12.65 13.75
N SER A 2 0.64 12.98 12.92
CA SER A 2 -0.22 11.98 12.27
C SER A 2 0.49 11.45 11.03
N ALA A 3 0.45 10.14 10.77
CA ALA A 3 1.05 9.59 9.56
C ALA A 3 0.11 9.81 8.37
N LYS A 4 0.64 10.32 7.26
CA LYS A 4 -0.10 10.55 6.01
C LYS A 4 -0.19 9.27 5.20
N ILE A 5 -1.41 8.85 4.91
CA ILE A 5 -1.71 7.62 4.18
C ILE A 5 -2.42 7.97 2.88
N PHE A 6 -1.89 7.49 1.76
CA PHE A 6 -2.52 7.62 0.44
C PHE A 6 -2.98 6.24 -0.06
N ILE A 7 -4.22 6.14 -0.52
CA ILE A 7 -4.78 4.91 -1.09
C ILE A 7 -4.91 5.09 -2.60
N ASP A 8 -3.97 4.55 -3.37
CA ASP A 8 -4.04 4.57 -4.83
C ASP A 8 -4.97 3.45 -5.31
N GLY A 9 -6.07 3.81 -5.96
CA GLY A 9 -7.20 2.90 -6.20
C GLY A 9 -8.28 2.90 -5.12
N GLU A 10 -8.43 4.00 -4.37
CA GLU A 10 -9.44 4.20 -3.30
C GLU A 10 -10.88 3.84 -3.73
N ALA A 11 -11.24 4.03 -5.01
CA ALA A 11 -12.58 3.75 -5.53
C ALA A 11 -12.88 2.26 -5.75
N GLY A 12 -11.87 1.40 -5.74
CA GLY A 12 -12.05 -0.05 -5.82
C GLY A 12 -12.60 -0.62 -4.51
N THR A 13 -13.19 -1.82 -4.55
CA THR A 13 -13.77 -2.46 -3.36
C THR A 13 -12.75 -2.63 -2.22
N THR A 14 -11.52 -3.04 -2.53
CA THR A 14 -10.42 -3.13 -1.56
C THR A 14 -10.08 -1.75 -0.97
N GLY A 15 -9.95 -0.73 -1.82
CA GLY A 15 -9.63 0.64 -1.40
C GLY A 15 -10.70 1.24 -0.49
N LEU A 16 -11.98 1.05 -0.84
CA LEU A 16 -13.11 1.51 -0.03
C LEU A 16 -13.13 0.87 1.36
N GLN A 17 -12.93 -0.46 1.44
CA GLN A 17 -12.88 -1.14 2.74
C GLN A 17 -11.72 -0.68 3.61
N ILE A 18 -10.54 -0.44 3.01
CA ILE A 18 -9.38 0.07 3.73
C ILE A 18 -9.67 1.48 4.24
N ARG A 19 -10.21 2.36 3.39
CA ARG A 19 -10.59 3.72 3.78
C ARG A 19 -11.59 3.71 4.93
N ASP A 20 -12.65 2.92 4.86
CA ASP A 20 -13.67 2.86 5.90
C ASP A 20 -13.09 2.37 7.23
N ARG A 21 -12.14 1.42 7.20
CA ARG A 21 -11.40 0.98 8.40
C ARG A 21 -10.53 2.11 8.96
N LEU A 22 -9.81 2.82 8.10
CA LEU A 22 -8.89 3.90 8.52
C LEU A 22 -9.64 5.18 8.94
N ALA A 23 -10.85 5.42 8.44
CA ALA A 23 -11.66 6.60 8.78
C ALA A 23 -12.01 6.70 10.28
N THR A 24 -11.95 5.58 11.01
CA THR A 24 -12.19 5.53 12.45
C THR A 24 -10.94 5.86 13.29
N ARG A 25 -9.78 6.05 12.66
CA ARG A 25 -8.50 6.31 13.33
C ARG A 25 -8.20 7.80 13.35
N SER A 26 -7.96 8.34 14.55
CA SER A 26 -7.59 9.74 14.76
C SER A 26 -6.08 10.00 14.70
N ASP A 27 -5.27 8.95 14.60
CA ASP A 27 -3.81 9.02 14.56
C ASP A 27 -3.23 9.01 13.13
N LEU A 28 -4.09 8.99 12.11
CA LEU A 28 -3.74 8.94 10.69
C LEU A 28 -4.43 10.06 9.91
N GLU A 29 -3.76 10.54 8.86
CA GLU A 29 -4.30 11.51 7.91
C GLU A 29 -4.48 10.82 6.55
N LEU A 30 -5.71 10.77 6.04
CA LEU A 30 -5.99 10.18 4.72
C LEU A 30 -5.89 11.23 3.62
N LEU A 31 -4.94 11.05 2.72
CA LEU A 31 -4.82 11.81 1.50
C LEU A 31 -5.76 11.22 0.44
N SER A 32 -6.57 12.06 -0.21
CA SER A 32 -7.49 11.64 -1.27
C SER A 32 -7.24 12.42 -2.55
N ILE A 33 -7.28 11.70 -3.68
CA ILE A 33 -7.18 12.27 -5.01
C ILE A 33 -8.58 12.60 -5.56
N PRO A 34 -8.81 13.82 -6.08
CA PRO A 34 -10.07 14.14 -6.76
C PRO A 34 -10.37 13.15 -7.89
N GLU A 35 -11.64 12.80 -8.06
CA GLU A 35 -12.06 11.76 -9.00
C GLU A 35 -11.59 12.00 -10.43
N ASN A 36 -11.66 13.25 -10.89
CA ASN A 36 -11.22 13.67 -12.22
C ASN A 36 -9.70 13.62 -12.41
N LEU A 37 -8.90 13.55 -11.33
CA LEU A 37 -7.44 13.49 -11.37
C LEU A 37 -6.89 12.08 -11.10
N ARG A 38 -7.74 11.09 -10.80
CA ARG A 38 -7.33 9.70 -10.51
C ARG A 38 -6.48 9.03 -11.58
N LYS A 39 -6.61 9.46 -12.85
CA LYS A 39 -5.83 8.93 -13.97
C LYS A 39 -4.67 9.84 -14.35
N ASP A 40 -4.56 11.02 -13.74
CA ASP A 40 -3.46 11.95 -13.98
C ASP A 40 -2.20 11.46 -13.26
N LEU A 41 -1.13 11.24 -14.03
CA LEU A 41 0.12 10.71 -13.48
C LEU A 41 0.80 11.70 -12.55
N GLY A 42 0.70 13.01 -12.83
CA GLY A 42 1.31 14.05 -12.01
C GLY A 42 0.65 14.18 -10.64
N ALA A 43 -0.69 14.18 -10.60
CA ALA A 43 -1.45 14.21 -9.37
C ALA A 43 -1.20 12.97 -8.50
N ARG A 44 -1.13 11.79 -9.11
CA ARG A 44 -0.76 10.55 -8.41
C ARG A 44 0.66 10.62 -7.86
N ALA A 45 1.63 11.04 -8.67
CA ALA A 45 3.01 11.18 -8.24
C ALA A 45 3.15 12.16 -7.07
N ALA A 46 2.46 13.31 -7.12
CA ALA A 46 2.48 14.29 -6.04
C ALA A 46 2.00 13.68 -4.71
N LEU A 47 0.86 12.99 -4.71
CA LEU A 47 0.31 12.38 -3.50
C LEU A 47 1.13 11.18 -3.01
N LEU A 48 1.67 10.38 -3.94
CA LEU A 48 2.58 9.29 -3.61
C LEU A 48 3.82 9.82 -2.88
N ASN A 49 4.40 10.93 -3.34
CA ASN A 49 5.59 11.51 -2.73
C ASN A 49 5.29 12.39 -1.49
N GLU A 50 4.03 12.75 -1.24
CA GLU A 50 3.60 13.41 0.00
C GLU A 50 3.30 12.41 1.14
N ALA A 51 2.88 11.19 0.79
CA ALA A 51 2.46 10.19 1.77
C ALA A 51 3.65 9.56 2.53
N ASP A 52 3.48 9.34 3.83
CA ASP A 52 4.38 8.49 4.63
C ASP A 52 4.20 7.01 4.23
N VAL A 53 2.95 6.60 3.97
CA VAL A 53 2.61 5.26 3.49
C VAL A 53 1.62 5.33 2.33
N ALA A 54 1.96 4.70 1.21
CA ALA A 54 1.07 4.49 0.08
C ALA A 54 0.55 3.04 0.05
N ILE A 55 -0.76 2.87 -0.03
CA ILE A 55 -1.44 1.58 -0.16
C ILE A 55 -1.94 1.46 -1.60
N LEU A 56 -1.39 0.51 -2.36
CA LEU A 56 -1.76 0.29 -3.76
C LEU A 56 -2.84 -0.77 -3.85
N CYS A 57 -4.05 -0.33 -4.23
CA CYS A 57 -5.22 -1.18 -4.48
C CYS A 57 -5.49 -1.25 -5.99
N LEU A 58 -4.45 -1.59 -6.75
CA LEU A 58 -4.41 -1.47 -8.20
C LEU A 58 -4.20 -2.82 -8.89
N PRO A 59 -4.55 -2.93 -10.18
CA PRO A 59 -4.03 -4.01 -11.02
C PRO A 59 -2.50 -3.96 -11.12
N ASP A 60 -1.89 -5.11 -11.39
CA ASP A 60 -0.45 -5.32 -11.37
C ASP A 60 0.37 -4.30 -12.20
N GLU A 61 -0.09 -3.94 -13.41
CA GLU A 61 0.61 -2.97 -14.26
C GLU A 61 0.58 -1.56 -13.64
N ALA A 62 -0.60 -1.14 -13.17
CA ALA A 62 -0.78 0.16 -12.54
C ALA A 62 -0.03 0.26 -11.20
N ALA A 63 0.08 -0.84 -10.44
CA ALA A 63 0.90 -0.90 -9.23
C ALA A 63 2.39 -0.67 -9.54
N ARG A 64 2.91 -1.29 -10.62
CA ARG A 64 4.29 -1.05 -11.07
C ARG A 64 4.51 0.40 -11.51
N GLN A 65 3.55 0.99 -12.21
CA GLN A 65 3.60 2.41 -12.58
C GLN A 65 3.62 3.31 -11.34
N SER A 66 2.76 3.09 -10.35
CA SER A 66 2.76 3.88 -9.11
C SER A 66 4.08 3.82 -8.37
N VAL A 67 4.66 2.62 -8.23
CA VAL A 67 5.96 2.47 -7.57
C VAL A 67 7.06 3.23 -8.31
N ALA A 68 7.01 3.27 -9.65
CA ALA A 68 7.96 4.02 -10.47
C ALA A 68 7.80 5.55 -10.38
N LEU A 69 6.66 6.06 -9.92
CA LEU A 69 6.41 7.50 -9.70
C LEU A 69 6.93 8.00 -8.34
N ILE A 70 7.37 7.11 -7.45
CA ILE A 70 7.92 7.49 -6.15
C ILE A 70 9.39 7.83 -6.34
N GLU A 71 9.72 9.10 -6.15
CA GLU A 71 11.06 9.66 -6.32
C GLU A 71 11.77 9.90 -4.98
N ASN A 72 11.00 10.02 -3.89
CA ASN A 72 11.55 10.17 -2.54
C ASN A 72 12.04 8.84 -1.94
N ASP A 73 12.78 8.94 -0.83
CA ASP A 73 13.24 7.78 -0.07
C ASP A 73 12.46 7.53 1.23
N THR A 74 11.45 8.35 1.51
CA THR A 74 10.66 8.33 2.75
C THR A 74 9.37 7.51 2.62
N THR A 75 8.71 7.52 1.45
CA THR A 75 7.41 6.87 1.27
C THR A 75 7.55 5.35 1.31
N ARG A 76 6.83 4.73 2.25
CA ARG A 76 6.69 3.28 2.36
C ARG A 76 5.49 2.81 1.52
N VAL A 77 5.58 1.61 0.94
CA VAL A 77 4.51 1.06 0.09
C VAL A 77 4.01 -0.26 0.63
N ILE A 78 2.68 -0.40 0.65
CA ILE A 78 1.96 -1.66 0.81
C ILE A 78 1.22 -1.94 -0.51
N ASP A 79 1.64 -2.96 -1.24
CA ASP A 79 1.00 -3.35 -2.50
C ASP A 79 0.03 -4.51 -2.29
N ALA A 80 -1.26 -4.30 -2.58
CA ALA A 80 -2.29 -5.35 -2.52
C ALA A 80 -2.38 -6.21 -3.79
N SER A 81 -1.69 -5.80 -4.87
CA SER A 81 -1.68 -6.52 -6.14
C SER A 81 -0.84 -7.81 -6.06
N THR A 82 -0.66 -8.49 -7.20
CA THR A 82 0.26 -9.64 -7.29
C THR A 82 1.65 -9.25 -7.78
N ALA A 83 1.83 -8.01 -8.23
CA ALA A 83 3.00 -7.55 -8.98
C ALA A 83 4.33 -7.79 -8.28
N PHE A 84 4.36 -7.69 -6.95
CA PHE A 84 5.58 -7.73 -6.15
C PHE A 84 5.66 -8.86 -5.12
N ARG A 85 4.70 -9.80 -5.10
CA ARG A 85 4.65 -10.86 -4.08
C ARG A 85 5.88 -11.77 -4.04
N THR A 86 6.60 -11.88 -5.15
CA THR A 86 7.84 -12.65 -5.29
C THR A 86 9.02 -11.77 -5.73
N ALA A 87 8.84 -10.45 -5.77
CA ALA A 87 9.86 -9.54 -6.26
C ALA A 87 11.00 -9.38 -5.24
N PRO A 88 12.27 -9.38 -5.68
CA PRO A 88 13.40 -9.07 -4.81
C PRO A 88 13.24 -7.68 -4.17
N GLY A 89 13.60 -7.56 -2.89
CA GLY A 89 13.51 -6.29 -2.14
C GLY A 89 12.13 -5.98 -1.57
N TRP A 90 11.14 -6.85 -1.76
CA TRP A 90 9.81 -6.73 -1.16
C TRP A 90 9.63 -7.72 -0.01
N VAL A 91 9.14 -7.23 1.13
CA VAL A 91 8.80 -8.07 2.28
C VAL A 91 7.37 -8.57 2.14
N TYR A 92 7.17 -9.87 2.37
CA TYR A 92 5.83 -10.46 2.34
C TYR A 92 5.01 -10.04 3.57
N GLY A 93 3.86 -9.41 3.36
CA GLY A 93 3.06 -8.73 4.37
C GLY A 93 2.19 -9.64 5.23
N PHE A 94 2.70 -10.76 5.73
CA PHE A 94 1.97 -11.66 6.63
C PHE A 94 2.65 -11.74 8.01
N PRO A 95 2.28 -10.88 8.98
CA PRO A 95 3.00 -10.72 10.25
C PRO A 95 3.20 -12.00 11.06
N GLU A 96 2.26 -12.93 10.97
CA GLU A 96 2.22 -14.19 11.70
C GLU A 96 3.04 -15.31 11.05
N MET A 97 3.59 -15.09 9.84
CA MET A 97 4.30 -16.12 9.07
C MET A 97 5.49 -16.74 9.80
N ASP A 98 6.21 -15.93 10.58
CA ASP A 98 7.41 -16.33 11.32
C ASP A 98 7.62 -15.35 12.48
N LYS A 99 8.34 -15.79 13.53
CA LYS A 99 8.59 -15.00 14.76
C LYS A 99 9.19 -13.61 14.46
N GLY A 100 10.01 -13.50 13.42
CA GLY A 100 10.63 -12.23 13.02
C GLY A 100 9.88 -11.45 11.95
N GLN A 101 8.76 -11.96 11.42
CA GLN A 101 8.13 -11.38 10.24
C GLN A 101 7.50 -10.01 10.51
N GLY A 102 6.85 -9.84 11.66
CA GLY A 102 6.31 -8.54 12.07
C GLY A 102 7.37 -7.44 12.10
N GLN A 103 8.57 -7.72 12.60
CA GLN A 103 9.69 -6.76 12.60
C GLN A 103 10.18 -6.45 11.19
N LYS A 104 10.34 -7.48 10.32
CA LYS A 104 10.71 -7.27 8.92
C LYS A 104 9.71 -6.36 8.21
N ILE A 105 8.40 -6.54 8.44
CA ILE A 105 7.36 -5.67 7.88
C ILE A 105 7.48 -4.25 8.45
N ALA A 106 7.68 -4.11 9.76
CA ALA A 106 7.80 -2.82 10.42
C ALA A 106 9.01 -2.00 9.93
N GLU A 107 10.09 -2.63 9.51
CA GLU A 107 11.31 -1.99 8.99
C GLU A 107 11.32 -1.82 7.46
N ALA A 108 10.45 -2.52 6.72
CA ALA A 108 10.48 -2.54 5.26
C ALA A 108 9.93 -1.26 4.61
N LYS A 109 10.62 -0.76 3.58
CA LYS A 109 10.10 0.30 2.69
C LYS A 109 9.06 -0.22 1.70
N ARG A 110 9.10 -1.50 1.35
CA ARG A 110 8.24 -2.13 0.33
C ARG A 110 7.68 -3.44 0.88
N VAL A 111 6.35 -3.51 0.99
CA VAL A 111 5.62 -4.65 1.53
C VAL A 111 4.60 -5.14 0.51
N ALA A 112 4.64 -6.42 0.17
CA ALA A 112 3.68 -7.06 -0.72
C ALA A 112 2.62 -7.78 0.11
N ASN A 113 1.39 -7.30 0.09
CA ASN A 113 0.30 -7.88 0.84
C ASN A 113 -0.08 -9.27 0.26
N PRO A 114 -0.22 -10.30 1.11
CA PRO A 114 -0.57 -11.65 0.68
C PRO A 114 -1.92 -11.71 -0.02
N GLY A 115 -2.07 -12.63 -0.97
CA GLY A 115 -3.38 -12.95 -1.54
C GLY A 115 -4.31 -13.54 -0.47
N CYS A 116 -5.63 -13.42 -0.65
CA CYS A 116 -6.61 -13.95 0.30
C CYS A 116 -6.57 -15.49 0.44
N TYR A 117 -6.30 -16.21 -0.65
CA TYR A 117 -6.22 -17.68 -0.65
C TYR A 117 -5.06 -18.27 0.17
N PRO A 118 -3.79 -17.86 -0.01
CA PRO A 118 -2.67 -18.44 0.74
C PRO A 118 -2.74 -18.18 2.25
N GLN A 119 -3.47 -17.15 2.72
CA GLN A 119 -3.54 -16.84 4.15
C GLN A 119 -4.17 -17.97 4.98
N GLY A 120 -5.17 -18.67 4.44
CA GLY A 120 -5.85 -19.77 5.15
C GLY A 120 -4.89 -20.91 5.52
N PRO A 121 -4.16 -21.50 4.57
CA PRO A 121 -3.17 -22.54 4.86
C PRO A 121 -1.96 -22.07 5.69
N ILE A 122 -1.55 -20.80 5.61
CA ILE A 122 -0.35 -20.32 6.35
C ILE A 122 -0.66 -20.07 7.83
N ILE A 123 -1.91 -19.75 8.20
CA ILE A 123 -2.29 -19.47 9.59
C ILE A 123 -2.67 -20.72 10.40
N MET A 124 -2.79 -21.88 9.75
CA MET A 124 -3.07 -23.18 10.39
C MET A 124 -1.78 -23.87 10.84
#